data_AF-A0A9X3FXG8-F1
#
_entry.id   AF-A0A9X3FXG8-F1
#
_cell.length_a   1.000
_cell.length_b   1.000
_cell.length_c   1.000
_cell.angle_alpha   90.00
_cell.angle_beta   90.00
_cell.angle_gamma   90.00
#
_symmetry.space_group_name_H-M   'P 1'
#
loop_
_entity.id
_entity.type
_entity.pdbx_description
1 polymer ?
#
loop_
_entity_poly.entity_id
_entity_poly.type
_entity_poly.pdbx_seq_one_letter_code
_entity_poly.pdbx_strand_id
1 'polypeptide(L)' 'MTEQAHPRAQYRQLPEPVTLDQLVEVHDADPPLPVETPAHVDLRQLAAGGGPV' A
#
# COMPACT_ATOMS: atom_id res chain seq x y z
N MET A 1 44.71 20.22 3.40
CA MET A 1 43.85 19.62 2.36
C MET A 1 42.64 19.05 3.09
N THR A 2 41.49 19.71 2.99
CA THR A 2 40.26 19.30 3.68
C THR A 2 39.60 18.19 2.87
N GLU A 3 39.52 17.00 3.43
CA GLU A 3 38.74 15.91 2.84
C GLU A 3 37.30 16.39 2.68
N GLN A 4 36.87 16.51 1.42
CA GLN A 4 35.54 16.96 1.07
C GLN A 4 34.56 15.85 1.47
N ALA A 5 33.94 15.99 2.64
CA ALA A 5 33.00 15.01 3.17
C ALA A 5 31.95 14.69 2.10
N HIS A 6 31.85 13.41 1.70
CA HIS A 6 30.92 12.99 0.65
C HIS A 6 29.48 13.32 1.06
N PRO A 7 28.74 14.18 0.32
CA PRO A 7 27.42 14.67 0.73
C PRO A 7 26.36 13.57 0.92
N ARG A 8 26.58 12.40 0.31
CA ARG A 8 25.71 11.22 0.44
C ARG A 8 26.04 10.34 1.65
N ALA A 9 27.17 10.57 2.33
CA ALA A 9 27.56 9.78 3.50
C ALA A 9 26.54 9.89 4.65
N GLN A 10 25.91 11.06 4.81
CA GLN A 10 24.85 11.29 5.81
C GLN A 10 23.60 10.42 5.62
N TYR A 11 23.38 9.87 4.42
CA TYR A 11 22.22 9.04 4.09
C TYR A 11 22.55 7.55 3.94
N ARG A 12 23.79 7.14 4.25
CA ARG A 12 24.24 5.74 4.18
C ARG A 12 23.92 4.95 5.44
N GLN A 13 23.29 5.56 6.42
CA GLN A 13 22.88 4.87 7.63
C GLN A 13 21.71 3.96 7.27
N LEU A 14 21.96 2.64 7.33
CA LEU A 14 20.90 1.67 7.28
C LEU A 14 20.10 1.76 8.59
N PRO A 15 18.79 1.48 8.56
CA PRO A 15 18.03 1.32 9.78
C PRO A 15 18.67 0.27 10.69
N GLU A 16 18.52 0.46 12.00
CA GLU A 16 18.95 -0.55 12.97
C GLU A 16 18.22 -1.87 12.71
N PRO A 17 18.92 -3.02 12.85
CA PRO A 17 18.27 -4.33 12.74
C PRO A 17 17.16 -4.49 13.78
N VAL A 18 16.02 -5.03 13.35
CA VAL A 18 14.90 -5.35 14.25
C VAL A 18 15.28 -6.57 15.10
N THR A 19 15.08 -6.45 16.42
CA THR A 19 15.32 -7.56 17.36
C THR A 19 14.06 -8.39 17.58
N LEU A 20 14.22 -9.63 18.04
CA LEU A 20 13.09 -10.57 18.17
C LEU A 20 12.00 -10.06 19.14
N ASP A 21 12.39 -9.32 20.18
CA ASP A 21 11.51 -8.68 21.15
C ASP A 21 10.70 -7.49 20.59
N GLN A 22 11.08 -6.99 19.41
CA GLN A 22 10.37 -5.92 18.69
C GLN A 22 9.37 -6.48 17.66
N LEU A 23 9.36 -7.78 17.43
CA LEU A 23 8.42 -8.41 16.50
C LEU A 23 7.03 -8.48 17.12
N VAL A 24 6.03 -7.99 16.40
CA VAL A 24 4.62 -8.12 16.75
C VAL A 24 4.00 -9.13 15.82
N GLU A 25 3.37 -10.15 16.40
CA GLU A 25 2.56 -11.10 15.64
C GLU A 25 1.31 -10.37 15.14
N VAL A 26 1.22 -10.20 13.83
CA VAL A 26 0.03 -9.65 13.18
C VAL A 26 -0.77 -10.82 12.66
N HIS A 27 -1.97 -11.01 13.20
CA HIS A 27 -2.95 -11.86 12.57
C HIS A 27 -3.56 -11.12 11.39
N ASP A 28 -3.69 -11.79 10.26
CA ASP A 28 -4.45 -11.25 9.13
C ASP A 28 -5.84 -10.85 9.65
N ALA A 29 -6.26 -9.63 9.32
CA ALA A 29 -7.61 -9.18 9.60
C ALA A 29 -8.61 -10.17 8.97
N ASP A 30 -9.83 -10.21 9.52
CA ASP A 30 -10.92 -11.04 9.00
C ASP A 30 -10.95 -10.98 7.46
N PRO A 31 -11.16 -12.14 6.79
CA PRO A 31 -11.18 -12.18 5.34
C PRO A 31 -12.16 -11.13 4.81
N PRO A 32 -11.83 -10.43 3.70
CA PRO A 32 -12.68 -9.38 3.17
C PRO A 32 -14.09 -9.93 2.96
N LEU A 33 -15.10 -9.19 3.43
CA LEU A 33 -16.49 -9.59 3.27
C LEU A 33 -16.80 -9.75 1.77
N PRO A 34 -17.51 -10.83 1.37
CA PRO A 34 -17.91 -11.00 -0.01
C PRO A 34 -18.82 -9.84 -0.40
N VAL A 35 -18.36 -9.04 -1.36
CA VAL A 35 -19.19 -8.01 -1.97
C VAL A 35 -20.03 -8.69 -3.05
N GLU A 36 -21.35 -8.70 -2.89
CA GLU A 36 -22.25 -9.14 -3.95
C GLU A 36 -22.09 -8.20 -5.14
N THR A 37 -21.48 -8.70 -6.22
CA THR A 37 -21.50 -8.01 -7.51
C THR A 37 -22.90 -8.23 -8.11
N PRO A 38 -23.64 -7.16 -8.46
CA PRO A 38 -24.95 -7.32 -9.08
C PRO A 38 -24.80 -8.19 -10.32
N ALA A 39 -25.57 -9.29 -10.36
CA ALA A 39 -25.30 -10.40 -11.27
C ALA A 39 -25.28 -10.00 -12.75
N HIS A 40 -25.94 -8.93 -13.17
CA HIS A 40 -25.91 -8.42 -14.54
C HIS A 40 -26.18 -6.91 -14.51
N VAL A 41 -25.13 -6.08 -14.55
CA VAL A 41 -25.31 -4.77 -15.15
C VAL A 41 -25.35 -5.02 -16.66
N ASP A 42 -26.52 -4.79 -17.26
CA ASP A 42 -26.65 -4.81 -18.71
C ASP A 42 -25.67 -3.77 -19.28
N LEU A 43 -24.53 -4.22 -19.81
CA LEU A 43 -23.39 -3.38 -20.22
C LEU A 43 -23.79 -2.31 -21.24
N ARG A 44 -24.95 -2.46 -21.89
CA ARG A 44 -25.54 -1.47 -22.79
C ARG A 44 -26.02 -0.20 -22.08
N GLN A 45 -26.41 -0.28 -20.81
CA GLN A 45 -26.80 0.90 -20.03
C GLN A 45 -25.58 1.69 -19.51
N LEU A 46 -24.44 1.04 -19.30
CA LEU A 46 -23.22 1.73 -18.86
C LEU A 46 -22.60 2.61 -19.96
N ALA A 47 -22.75 2.20 -21.22
CA ALA A 47 -22.21 2.94 -22.38
C ALA A 47 -23.09 4.11 -22.82
N ALA A 48 -24.35 4.16 -22.39
CA ALA A 48 -25.31 5.19 -22.78
C ALA A 48 -25.28 6.40 -21.83
N GLY A 49 -24.09 6.91 -21.50
CA GLY A 49 -23.84 8.29 -21.03
C GLY A 49 -24.83 8.89 -20.02
N GLY A 50 -25.42 8.07 -19.15
CA GLY A 50 -26.54 8.46 -18.29
C GLY A 50 -26.08 8.59 -16.84
N GLY A 51 -25.41 9.69 -16.50
CA GLY A 51 -25.79 10.35 -15.25
C GLY A 51 -27.23 10.89 -15.41
N PRO A 52 -27.97 11.29 -14.37
CA PRO A 52 -27.60 11.73 -13.03
C PRO A 52 -28.44 10.97 -11.96
N VAL A 53 -28.47 11.24 -10.65
CA VAL A 53 -28.66 12.47 -9.85
C VAL A 53 -28.33 12.11 -8.39
#